data_AF-A0A941INU8-F1
#
_entry.id   AF-A0A941INU8-F1
#
_cell.length_a   1.000
_cell.length_b   1.000
_cell.length_c   1.000
_cell.angle_alpha   90.00
_cell.angle_beta   90.00
_cell.angle_gamma   90.00
#
_symmetry.space_group_name_H-M   'P 1'
#
loop_
_entity.id
_entity.type
_entity.pdbx_description
1 polymer ?
#
loop_
_entity_poly.entity_id
_entity_poly.type
_entity_poly.pdbx_seq_one_letter_code
_entity_poly.pdbx_strand_id
1 'polypeptide(L)'
;MTTPSAPALTTPTSAPVHGTLYLLPRTSVRGDEIIPLNLMRTRFPDLYELNIRKYAARPGIMSSLVAPLHCTWSDVVFLSPVHPAALFSASSAARDGSRRTSPKPWILDAGRLDPDRTVIRLMRHGRDGHYSDPADEHDYLPFTTAALRAVSRVTVAAIERLESLKPGDPWLPWVDVPHILHRGTIPVDWFQRSPGQPEHRIVEHAVETESRG
;
A
#
# COMPACT_ATOMS: atom_id res chain seq x y z
N MET A 1 -15.74 53.74 -0.25
CA MET A 1 -16.35 52.55 0.37
C MET A 1 -15.35 51.42 0.20
N THR A 2 -14.68 51.04 1.28
CA THR A 2 -13.58 50.05 1.27
C THR A 2 -14.14 48.74 1.79
N THR A 3 -14.22 47.72 0.94
CA THR A 3 -14.67 46.38 1.32
C THR A 3 -13.64 45.76 2.27
N PRO A 4 -14.02 45.25 3.46
CA PRO A 4 -13.07 44.55 4.31
C PRO A 4 -12.70 43.20 3.67
N SER A 5 -11.40 42.98 3.51
CA SER A 5 -10.82 41.70 3.10
C SER A 5 -11.13 40.66 4.17
N ALA A 6 -11.73 39.54 3.78
CA ALA A 6 -11.96 38.40 4.66
C ALA A 6 -10.61 37.85 5.17
N PRO A 7 -10.51 37.42 6.44
CA PRO A 7 -9.30 36.81 6.96
C PRO A 7 -9.06 35.48 6.24
N ALA A 8 -7.80 35.24 5.86
CA ALA A 8 -7.37 33.94 5.36
C ALA A 8 -7.64 32.88 6.45
N LEU A 9 -8.49 31.91 6.13
CA LEU A 9 -8.69 30.71 6.95
C LEU A 9 -7.37 29.94 6.97
N THR A 10 -6.59 30.12 8.03
CA THR A 10 -5.48 29.23 8.35
C THR A 10 -6.07 27.86 8.64
N THR A 11 -5.90 26.92 7.71
CA THR A 11 -6.23 25.52 7.94
C THR A 11 -5.46 25.04 9.16
N PRO A 12 -6.10 24.42 10.16
CA PRO A 12 -5.37 23.86 11.29
C PRO A 12 -4.43 22.77 10.76
N THR A 13 -3.13 22.96 10.95
CA THR A 13 -2.13 21.90 10.72
C THR A 13 -2.53 20.70 11.56
N SER A 14 -2.96 19.62 10.90
CA SER A 14 -3.34 18.39 11.57
C SER A 14 -2.17 17.89 12.43
N ALA A 15 -2.46 17.42 13.64
CA ALA A 15 -1.43 16.99 14.57
C ALA A 15 -0.54 15.88 13.94
N PRO A 16 0.76 15.85 14.24
CA PRO A 16 1.66 14.84 13.68
C PRO A 16 1.17 13.43 14.04
N VAL A 17 1.17 12.54 13.04
CA VAL A 17 0.77 11.14 13.21
C VAL A 17 1.99 10.30 13.58
N HIS A 18 1.86 9.45 14.58
CA HIS A 18 2.95 8.58 15.05
C HIS A 18 2.62 7.11 14.80
N GLY A 19 3.57 6.39 14.21
CA GLY A 19 3.48 4.95 14.00
C GLY A 19 4.39 4.45 12.89
N THR A 20 4.36 3.14 12.67
CA THR A 20 5.18 2.48 11.66
C THR A 20 4.30 1.88 10.57
N LEU A 21 4.65 2.17 9.33
CA LEU A 21 3.99 1.64 8.14
C LEU A 21 4.94 0.74 7.36
N TYR A 22 4.37 -0.22 6.64
CA TYR A 22 5.11 -1.24 5.90
C TYR A 22 4.71 -1.28 4.43
N LEU A 23 5.70 -1.35 3.56
CA LEU A 23 5.54 -1.67 2.15
C LEU A 23 6.31 -2.95 1.84
N LEU A 24 5.70 -3.90 1.14
CA LEU A 24 6.39 -5.10 0.67
C LEU A 24 6.59 -5.02 -0.85
N PRO A 25 7.74 -4.53 -1.33
CA PRO A 25 8.01 -4.47 -2.77
C PRO A 25 8.09 -5.89 -3.36
N ARG A 26 7.39 -6.12 -4.47
CA ARG A 26 7.42 -7.42 -5.19
C ARG A 26 8.49 -7.48 -6.28
N THR A 27 8.98 -6.33 -6.70
CA THR A 27 10.01 -6.16 -7.72
C THR A 27 11.01 -5.11 -7.26
N SER A 28 12.14 -5.02 -7.93
CA SER A 28 13.03 -3.85 -7.81
C SER A 28 12.25 -2.58 -8.13
N VAL A 29 12.54 -1.51 -7.38
CA VAL A 29 11.95 -0.19 -7.60
C VAL A 29 12.68 0.50 -8.74
N ARG A 30 11.91 1.20 -9.59
CA ARG A 30 12.42 2.05 -10.67
C ARG A 30 12.00 3.48 -10.37
N GLY A 31 12.96 4.40 -10.35
CA GLY A 31 12.76 5.79 -9.96
C GLY A 31 12.98 6.03 -8.45
N ASP A 32 12.64 7.23 -8.04
CA ASP A 32 12.84 7.81 -6.70
C ASP A 32 11.53 7.94 -5.90
N GLU A 33 10.39 7.55 -6.48
CA GLU A 33 9.08 7.60 -5.85
C GLU A 33 8.33 6.27 -5.98
N ILE A 34 7.59 5.90 -4.93
CA ILE A 34 6.50 4.93 -5.01
C ILE A 34 5.27 5.67 -5.52
N ILE A 35 4.70 5.21 -6.63
CA ILE A 35 3.63 5.94 -7.34
C ILE A 35 2.32 5.12 -7.42
N PRO A 36 1.16 5.80 -7.46
CA PRO A 36 -0.11 5.14 -7.74
C PRO A 36 -0.18 4.53 -9.13
N LEU A 37 -1.08 3.57 -9.31
CA LEU A 37 -1.23 2.82 -10.56
C LEU A 37 -1.60 3.72 -11.75
N ASN A 38 -2.45 4.74 -11.55
CA ASN A 38 -2.81 5.69 -12.62
C ASN A 38 -1.61 6.52 -13.11
N LEU A 39 -0.68 6.87 -12.21
CA LEU A 39 0.54 7.59 -12.57
C LEU A 39 1.57 6.65 -13.21
N MET A 40 1.60 5.39 -12.78
CA MET A 40 2.44 4.35 -13.38
C MET A 40 2.11 4.13 -14.85
N ARG A 41 0.82 4.21 -15.24
CA ARG A 41 0.39 4.07 -16.63
C ARG A 41 1.09 5.03 -17.58
N THR A 42 1.38 6.25 -17.13
CA THR A 42 2.01 7.27 -17.98
C THR A 42 3.53 7.29 -17.81
N ARG A 43 4.05 7.13 -16.59
CA ARG A 43 5.50 7.21 -16.31
C ARG A 43 6.27 5.93 -16.62
N PHE A 44 5.67 4.76 -16.37
CA PHE A 44 6.28 3.44 -16.56
C PHE A 44 5.26 2.42 -17.09
N PRO A 45 4.85 2.52 -18.37
CA PRO A 45 3.79 1.68 -18.95
C PRO A 45 4.07 0.17 -18.83
N ASP A 46 5.34 -0.24 -18.94
CA ASP A 46 5.75 -1.64 -18.77
C ASP A 46 5.46 -2.16 -17.35
N LEU A 47 5.71 -1.35 -16.33
CA LEU A 47 5.39 -1.67 -14.94
C LEU A 47 3.88 -1.63 -14.69
N TYR A 48 3.15 -0.74 -15.36
CA TYR A 48 1.68 -0.71 -15.28
C TYR A 48 1.08 -2.02 -15.80
N GLU A 49 1.50 -2.48 -16.98
CA GLU A 49 1.04 -3.74 -17.57
C GLU A 49 1.36 -4.96 -16.69
N LEU A 50 2.47 -4.93 -15.95
CA LEU A 50 2.78 -5.95 -14.97
C LEU A 50 1.85 -5.89 -13.74
N ASN A 51 1.64 -4.69 -13.20
CA ASN A 51 0.91 -4.50 -11.95
C ASN A 51 -0.61 -4.58 -12.11
N ILE A 52 -1.16 -4.31 -13.29
CA ILE A 52 -2.60 -4.39 -13.54
C ILE A 52 -3.12 -5.83 -13.55
N ARG A 53 -2.27 -6.81 -13.87
CA ARG A 53 -2.64 -8.24 -13.97
C ARG A 53 -3.30 -8.78 -12.71
N LYS A 54 -2.92 -8.27 -11.52
CA LYS A 54 -3.54 -8.68 -10.24
C LYS A 54 -5.00 -8.26 -10.10
N TYR A 55 -5.46 -7.32 -10.93
CA TYR A 55 -6.85 -6.86 -10.98
C TYR A 55 -7.66 -7.51 -12.11
N ALA A 56 -7.08 -8.43 -12.91
CA ALA A 56 -7.75 -9.03 -14.06
C ALA A 56 -9.09 -9.72 -13.70
N ALA A 57 -9.17 -10.34 -12.51
CA ALA A 57 -10.40 -10.97 -12.02
C ALA A 57 -11.47 -9.96 -11.55
N ARG A 58 -11.08 -8.70 -11.26
CA ARG A 58 -11.95 -7.65 -10.71
C ARG A 58 -11.55 -6.27 -11.23
N PRO A 59 -11.65 -5.99 -12.55
CA PRO A 59 -11.18 -4.72 -13.10
C PRO A 59 -11.91 -3.50 -12.50
N GLY A 60 -13.19 -3.65 -12.13
CA GLY A 60 -13.99 -2.57 -11.55
C GLY A 60 -13.46 -2.02 -10.21
N ILE A 61 -12.61 -2.75 -9.48
CA ILE A 61 -12.04 -2.26 -8.22
C ILE A 61 -11.13 -1.06 -8.45
N MET A 62 -10.49 -0.97 -9.62
CA MET A 62 -9.58 0.11 -9.96
C MET A 62 -10.27 1.47 -10.04
N SER A 63 -11.55 1.49 -10.38
CA SER A 63 -12.41 2.67 -10.43
C SER A 63 -13.19 2.92 -9.14
N SER A 64 -13.07 2.04 -8.13
CA SER A 64 -13.76 2.22 -6.86
C SER A 64 -13.32 3.51 -6.17
N LEU A 65 -14.29 4.26 -5.65
CA LEU A 65 -14.06 5.52 -4.98
C LEU A 65 -13.45 5.28 -3.59
N VAL A 66 -12.38 6.00 -3.28
CA VAL A 66 -11.87 6.22 -1.93
C VAL A 66 -12.48 7.54 -1.45
N ALA A 67 -13.71 7.46 -0.93
CA ALA A 67 -14.55 8.64 -0.71
C ALA A 67 -13.86 9.73 0.14
N PRO A 68 -13.19 9.43 1.27
CA PRO A 68 -12.55 10.45 2.09
C PRO A 68 -11.41 11.21 1.39
N LEU A 69 -10.81 10.62 0.35
CA LEU A 69 -9.70 11.23 -0.39
C LEU A 69 -10.14 11.81 -1.74
N HIS A 70 -11.43 11.69 -2.09
CA HIS A 70 -11.99 12.13 -3.37
C HIS A 70 -11.16 11.66 -4.58
N CYS A 71 -10.79 10.38 -4.58
CA CYS A 71 -9.99 9.76 -5.64
C CYS A 71 -10.35 8.28 -5.84
N THR A 72 -9.75 7.62 -6.83
CA THR A 72 -10.00 6.19 -7.06
C THR A 72 -8.97 5.31 -6.36
N TRP A 73 -9.29 4.03 -6.25
CA TRP A 73 -8.36 2.98 -5.80
C TRP A 73 -7.03 2.98 -6.58
N SER A 74 -7.04 3.43 -7.82
CA SER A 74 -5.84 3.51 -8.67
C SER A 74 -5.01 4.78 -8.46
N ASP A 75 -5.50 5.73 -7.66
CA ASP A 75 -4.84 7.00 -7.33
C ASP A 75 -4.10 6.99 -5.99
N VAL A 76 -4.10 5.85 -5.29
CA VAL A 76 -3.46 5.71 -3.98
C VAL A 76 -2.29 4.73 -4.00
N VAL A 77 -1.29 5.00 -3.15
CA VAL A 77 -0.27 4.04 -2.74
C VAL A 77 -0.77 3.30 -1.51
N PHE A 78 -0.58 1.98 -1.51
CA PHE A 78 -0.99 1.09 -0.42
C PHE A 78 0.18 0.82 0.52
N LEU A 79 -0.02 1.07 1.81
CA LEU A 79 0.87 0.64 2.88
C LEU A 79 0.08 -0.20 3.88
N SER A 80 0.78 -0.97 4.70
CA SER A 80 0.20 -1.76 5.77
C SER A 80 0.56 -1.15 7.12
N PRO A 81 -0.39 -0.96 8.06
CA PRO A 81 -0.07 -0.65 9.45
C PRO A 81 0.37 -1.90 10.23
N VAL A 82 0.18 -3.09 9.65
CA VAL A 82 0.53 -4.39 10.22
C VAL A 82 1.81 -4.94 9.59
N HIS A 83 2.74 -5.42 10.40
CA HIS A 83 3.98 -6.04 9.91
C HIS A 83 3.66 -7.35 9.16
N PRO A 84 4.18 -7.56 7.93
CA PRO A 84 3.82 -8.71 7.10
C PRO A 84 4.22 -10.06 7.70
N ALA A 85 5.27 -10.13 8.52
CA ALA A 85 5.70 -11.39 9.14
C ALA A 85 4.56 -12.12 9.86
N ALA A 86 3.67 -11.40 10.56
CA ALA A 86 2.55 -12.03 11.27
C ALA A 86 1.60 -12.78 10.32
N LEU A 87 1.34 -12.20 9.14
CA LEU A 87 0.47 -12.79 8.11
C LEU A 87 1.13 -13.98 7.41
N PHE A 88 2.45 -13.93 7.20
CA PHE A 88 3.17 -15.00 6.51
C PHE A 88 3.38 -16.21 7.43
N SER A 89 3.61 -15.98 8.73
CA SER A 89 3.74 -17.04 9.73
C SER A 89 2.45 -17.85 9.92
N ALA A 90 1.27 -17.23 9.70
CA ALA A 90 -0.03 -17.89 9.83
C ALA A 90 -0.40 -18.81 8.65
N SER A 91 0.34 -18.76 7.54
CA SER A 91 -0.08 -19.50 6.33
C SER A 91 0.21 -21.00 6.43
N SER A 92 -0.74 -21.85 6.03
CA SER A 92 -0.54 -23.30 5.87
C SER A 92 0.61 -23.66 4.92
N ALA A 93 0.96 -22.76 3.97
CA ALA A 93 2.15 -22.90 3.12
C ALA A 93 3.48 -22.87 3.90
N ALA A 94 3.51 -22.28 5.11
CA ALA A 94 4.65 -22.38 6.02
C ALA A 94 4.76 -23.77 6.68
N ARG A 95 3.68 -24.58 6.65
CA ARG A 95 3.63 -25.95 7.18
C ARG A 95 4.06 -26.99 6.14
N ASP A 96 3.98 -26.67 4.85
CA ASP A 96 4.35 -27.54 3.72
C ASP A 96 5.87 -27.54 3.41
N GLY A 97 6.71 -27.10 4.36
CA GLY A 97 8.18 -27.11 4.22
C GLY A 97 8.76 -26.15 3.17
N SER A 98 7.94 -25.49 2.36
CA SER A 98 8.35 -24.38 1.49
C SER A 98 8.79 -23.21 2.36
N ARG A 99 10.10 -23.11 2.57
CA ARG A 99 10.76 -22.07 3.37
C ARG A 99 10.59 -20.73 2.66
N ARG A 100 9.41 -20.13 2.75
CA ARG A 100 9.19 -18.74 2.32
C ARG A 100 10.12 -17.89 3.16
N THR A 101 11.08 -17.25 2.49
CA THR A 101 11.99 -16.28 3.13
C THR A 101 11.16 -15.27 3.92
N SER A 102 11.55 -14.98 5.16
CA SER A 102 10.89 -13.96 5.97
C SER A 102 10.72 -12.68 5.14
N PRO A 103 9.51 -12.11 5.08
CA PRO A 103 9.29 -10.90 4.30
C PRO A 103 10.22 -9.80 4.81
N LYS A 104 10.89 -9.11 3.89
CA LYS A 104 11.75 -7.95 4.18
C LYS A 104 10.99 -6.68 3.78
N PRO A 105 10.07 -6.17 4.61
CA PRO A 105 9.37 -4.94 4.28
C PRO A 105 10.31 -3.75 4.29
N TRP A 106 9.91 -2.74 3.54
CA TRP A 106 10.35 -1.37 3.71
C TRP A 106 9.51 -0.72 4.80
N ILE A 107 10.15 0.10 5.62
CA ILE A 107 9.56 0.70 6.81
C ILE A 107 9.46 2.20 6.60
N LEU A 108 8.30 2.78 6.86
CA LEU A 108 8.03 4.21 6.77
C LEU A 108 7.53 4.74 8.11
N ASP A 109 8.04 5.89 8.54
CA ASP A 109 7.47 6.65 9.64
C ASP A 109 6.16 7.31 9.18
N ALA A 110 5.06 6.98 9.86
CA ALA A 110 3.73 7.52 9.57
C ALA A 110 3.69 9.05 9.57
N GLY A 111 4.53 9.70 10.38
CA GLY A 111 4.58 11.16 10.49
C GLY A 111 5.11 11.88 9.24
N ARG A 112 5.64 11.13 8.26
CA ARG A 112 6.05 11.68 6.96
C ARG A 112 4.88 11.87 6.00
N LEU A 113 3.74 11.19 6.23
CA LEU A 113 2.57 11.31 5.37
C LEU A 113 1.70 12.49 5.79
N ASP A 114 1.16 13.17 4.80
CA ASP A 114 0.12 14.17 4.97
C ASP A 114 -1.21 13.50 5.40
N PRO A 115 -1.74 13.80 6.60
CA PRO A 115 -3.00 13.22 7.07
C PRO A 115 -4.21 13.55 6.19
N ASP A 116 -4.22 14.71 5.51
CA ASP A 116 -5.35 15.11 4.65
C ASP A 116 -5.34 14.36 3.31
N ARG A 117 -4.22 13.71 2.99
CA ARG A 117 -4.05 12.85 1.81
C ARG A 117 -4.02 11.38 2.16
N THR A 118 -4.29 11.00 3.40
CA THR A 118 -4.13 9.65 3.90
C THR A 118 -5.36 9.18 4.66
N VAL A 119 -5.82 7.95 4.39
CA VAL A 119 -6.93 7.34 5.12
C VAL A 119 -6.58 5.90 5.49
N ILE A 120 -7.16 5.42 6.59
CA ILE A 120 -7.11 4.00 6.94
C ILE A 120 -8.35 3.34 6.37
N ARG A 121 -8.19 2.29 5.57
CA ARG A 121 -9.27 1.45 5.03
C ARG A 121 -9.36 0.15 5.83
N LEU A 122 -10.50 -0.09 6.48
CA LEU A 122 -10.78 -1.31 7.23
C LEU A 122 -11.24 -2.45 6.31
N MET A 123 -10.35 -3.34 5.91
CA MET A 123 -10.70 -4.39 4.97
C MET A 123 -11.61 -5.44 5.61
N ARG A 124 -12.67 -5.85 4.88
CA ARG A 124 -13.59 -6.93 5.27
C ARG A 124 -13.48 -8.02 4.21
N HIS A 125 -13.18 -9.25 4.61
CA HIS A 125 -13.28 -10.36 3.66
C HIS A 125 -14.75 -10.66 3.38
N GLY A 126 -15.08 -10.95 2.13
CA GLY A 126 -16.42 -11.37 1.73
C GLY A 126 -16.76 -12.76 2.26
N ARG A 127 -17.99 -13.20 1.99
CA ARG A 127 -18.54 -14.49 2.50
C ARG A 127 -17.68 -15.70 2.18
N ASP A 128 -17.03 -15.71 1.02
CA ASP A 128 -16.16 -16.82 0.60
C ASP A 128 -14.71 -16.65 1.06
N GLY A 129 -14.37 -15.58 1.80
CA GLY A 129 -13.04 -15.34 2.37
C GLY A 129 -11.94 -14.99 1.37
N HIS A 130 -12.24 -15.01 0.07
CA HIS A 130 -11.26 -14.86 -1.00
C HIS A 130 -11.01 -13.41 -1.41
N TYR A 131 -12.03 -12.55 -1.40
CA TYR A 131 -11.89 -11.15 -1.80
C TYR A 131 -12.53 -10.22 -0.79
N SER A 132 -12.13 -8.95 -0.80
CA SER A 132 -12.73 -7.99 0.10
C SER A 132 -14.10 -7.55 -0.41
N ASP A 133 -14.99 -7.26 0.51
CA ASP A 133 -16.25 -6.60 0.20
C ASP A 133 -16.01 -5.15 -0.26
N PRO A 134 -16.94 -4.57 -1.04
CA PRO A 134 -16.93 -3.15 -1.34
C PRO A 134 -16.86 -2.30 -0.07
N ALA A 135 -16.21 -1.14 -0.18
CA ALA A 135 -16.16 -0.19 0.91
C ALA A 135 -17.50 0.53 1.08
N ASP A 136 -17.87 0.78 2.34
CA ASP A 136 -18.87 1.79 2.70
C ASP A 136 -18.22 2.90 3.55
N GLU A 137 -19.01 3.84 4.06
CA GLU A 137 -18.51 4.99 4.83
C GLU A 137 -17.91 4.62 6.19
N HIS A 138 -18.37 3.52 6.81
CA HIS A 138 -17.89 3.05 8.13
C HIS A 138 -16.54 2.31 8.03
N ASP A 139 -16.13 2.09 6.80
CA ASP A 139 -15.02 1.26 6.39
C ASP A 139 -13.72 2.10 6.24
N TYR A 140 -13.78 3.38 6.64
CA TYR A 140 -12.69 4.34 6.63
C TYR A 140 -12.51 4.99 8.01
N LEU A 141 -11.25 5.09 8.47
CA LEU A 141 -10.87 5.87 9.65
C LEU A 141 -9.93 7.01 9.23
N PRO A 142 -10.00 8.17 9.91
CA PRO A 142 -9.05 9.25 9.68
C PRO A 142 -7.63 8.79 10.03
N PHE A 143 -6.64 9.29 9.31
CA PHE A 143 -5.24 8.99 9.57
C PHE A 143 -4.74 9.79 10.78
N THR A 144 -4.91 9.21 11.96
CA THR A 144 -4.48 9.79 13.24
C THR A 144 -3.64 8.78 14.03
N THR A 145 -2.83 9.25 14.97
CA THR A 145 -2.07 8.37 15.88
C THR A 145 -2.96 7.38 16.61
N ALA A 146 -4.13 7.82 17.09
CA ALA A 146 -5.06 6.96 17.81
C ALA A 146 -5.65 5.87 16.92
N ALA A 147 -6.12 6.25 15.72
CA ALA A 147 -6.67 5.29 14.76
C ALA A 147 -5.61 4.29 14.29
N LEU A 148 -4.40 4.76 13.96
CA LEU A 148 -3.30 3.91 13.54
C LEU A 148 -2.90 2.89 14.62
N ARG A 149 -2.83 3.32 15.89
CA ARG A 149 -2.55 2.43 17.02
C ARG A 149 -3.62 1.35 17.19
N ALA A 150 -4.89 1.65 16.90
CA ALA A 150 -5.98 0.70 17.00
C ALA A 150 -5.91 -0.41 15.93
N VAL A 151 -5.25 -0.15 14.79
CA VAL A 151 -5.23 -1.06 13.63
C VAL A 151 -3.85 -1.62 13.27
N SER A 152 -2.80 -1.32 14.06
CA SER A 152 -1.42 -1.72 13.75
C SER A 152 -1.06 -3.17 14.11
N ARG A 153 -2.04 -3.95 14.57
CA ARG A 153 -1.88 -5.37 14.89
C ARG A 153 -2.81 -6.21 14.03
N VAL A 154 -2.32 -7.37 13.61
CA VAL A 154 -3.16 -8.37 12.98
C VAL A 154 -4.23 -8.85 13.97
N THR A 155 -5.46 -9.04 13.49
CA THR A 155 -6.56 -9.58 14.30
C THR A 155 -6.46 -11.10 14.39
N VAL A 156 -6.99 -11.68 15.47
CA VAL A 156 -7.09 -13.14 15.62
C VAL A 156 -7.88 -13.75 14.46
N ALA A 157 -9.01 -13.12 14.09
CA ALA A 157 -9.84 -13.57 12.97
C ALA A 157 -9.06 -13.64 11.64
N ALA A 158 -8.18 -12.67 11.36
CA ALA A 158 -7.36 -12.70 10.14
C ALA A 158 -6.35 -13.85 10.14
N ILE A 159 -5.80 -14.18 11.31
CA ILE A 159 -4.91 -15.33 11.48
C ILE A 159 -5.70 -16.64 11.29
N GLU A 160 -6.83 -16.81 11.97
CA GLU A 160 -7.69 -17.99 11.86
C GLU A 160 -8.15 -18.24 10.42
N ARG A 161 -8.54 -17.18 9.70
CA ARG A 161 -8.88 -17.28 8.28
C ARG A 161 -7.70 -17.78 7.47
N LEU A 162 -6.51 -17.21 7.65
CA LEU A 162 -5.30 -17.61 6.93
C LEU A 162 -4.89 -19.07 7.20
N GLU A 163 -5.07 -19.52 8.43
CA GLU A 163 -4.81 -20.90 8.84
C GLU A 163 -5.83 -21.89 8.28
N SER A 164 -7.06 -21.44 8.02
CA SER A 164 -8.14 -22.28 7.47
C SER A 164 -8.10 -22.46 5.94
N LEU A 165 -7.23 -21.74 5.21
CA LEU A 165 -7.11 -21.84 3.75
C LEU A 165 -6.74 -23.26 3.30
N LYS A 166 -7.44 -23.77 2.28
CA LYS A 166 -7.26 -25.09 1.68
C LYS A 166 -6.32 -25.05 0.46
N PRO A 167 -5.76 -26.19 0.04
CA PRO A 167 -5.07 -26.27 -1.24
C PRO A 167 -5.97 -25.80 -2.39
N GLY A 168 -5.48 -24.86 -3.21
CA GLY A 168 -6.24 -24.26 -4.30
C GLY A 168 -6.93 -22.94 -3.95
N ASP A 169 -7.11 -22.61 -2.66
CA ASP A 169 -7.64 -21.31 -2.27
C ASP A 169 -6.65 -20.18 -2.62
N PRO A 170 -7.14 -19.01 -3.07
CA PRO A 170 -6.28 -17.87 -3.31
C PRO A 170 -5.64 -17.39 -2.01
N TRP A 171 -4.30 -17.36 -1.99
CA TRP A 171 -3.55 -16.82 -0.87
C TRP A 171 -3.55 -15.28 -0.93
N LEU A 172 -4.54 -14.68 -0.27
CA LEU A 172 -4.73 -13.23 -0.17
C LEU A 172 -4.68 -12.82 1.31
N PRO A 173 -3.48 -12.62 1.88
CA PRO A 173 -3.33 -12.43 3.33
C PRO A 173 -3.72 -11.03 3.82
N TRP A 174 -4.01 -10.10 2.89
CA TRP A 174 -4.38 -8.72 3.19
C TRP A 174 -5.88 -8.45 3.07
N VAL A 175 -6.70 -9.45 2.75
CA VAL A 175 -8.13 -9.25 2.42
C VAL A 175 -8.99 -8.74 3.59
N ASP A 176 -8.53 -8.92 4.82
CA ASP A 176 -9.17 -8.52 6.08
C ASP A 176 -8.20 -7.81 7.04
N VAL A 177 -7.10 -7.29 6.49
CA VAL A 177 -6.11 -6.50 7.22
C VAL A 177 -6.27 -5.04 6.85
N PRO A 178 -6.30 -4.09 7.80
CA PRO A 178 -6.40 -2.67 7.50
C PRO A 178 -5.30 -2.18 6.54
N HIS A 179 -5.64 -1.27 5.63
CA HIS A 179 -4.70 -0.65 4.69
C HIS A 179 -4.57 0.83 4.98
N ILE A 180 -3.39 1.39 4.78
CA ILE A 180 -3.20 2.83 4.67
C ILE A 180 -3.22 3.17 3.19
N LEU A 181 -4.13 4.07 2.81
CA LEU A 181 -4.26 4.57 1.45
C LEU A 181 -3.75 6.00 1.44
N HIS A 182 -2.65 6.25 0.72
CA HIS A 182 -2.10 7.59 0.54
C HIS A 182 -2.32 8.07 -0.89
N ARG A 183 -3.05 9.16 -1.08
CA ARG A 183 -3.29 9.75 -2.40
C ARG A 183 -2.06 10.55 -2.83
N GLY A 184 -1.29 10.01 -3.77
CA GLY A 184 -0.09 10.67 -4.28
C GLY A 184 1.12 9.76 -4.32
N THR A 185 2.29 10.37 -4.57
CA THR A 185 3.57 9.70 -4.57
C THR A 185 4.20 9.71 -3.18
N ILE A 186 5.06 8.73 -2.90
CA ILE A 186 5.84 8.68 -1.66
C ILE A 186 7.33 8.54 -2.05
N PRO A 187 8.20 9.46 -1.64
CA PRO A 187 9.63 9.36 -1.89
C PRO A 187 10.22 8.05 -1.34
N VAL A 188 11.08 7.42 -2.14
CA VAL A 188 11.74 6.15 -1.78
C VAL A 188 12.73 6.32 -0.62
N ASP A 189 13.36 7.49 -0.51
CA ASP A 189 14.32 7.82 0.56
C ASP A 189 13.66 7.98 1.94
N TRP A 190 12.32 8.11 2.00
CA TRP A 190 11.59 8.08 3.25
C TRP A 190 11.52 6.68 3.88
N PHE A 191 11.80 5.63 3.10
CA PHE A 191 11.73 4.25 3.56
C PHE A 191 13.08 3.77 4.11
N GLN A 192 13.06 3.23 5.32
CA GLN A 192 14.14 2.41 5.84
C GLN A 192 14.04 1.02 5.21
N ARG A 193 15.12 0.57 4.58
CA ARG A 193 15.22 -0.76 3.98
C ARG A 193 15.78 -1.73 5.00
N SER A 194 15.23 -2.94 5.04
CA SER A 194 15.84 -4.03 5.80
C SER A 194 17.28 -4.26 5.32
N PRO A 195 18.25 -4.52 6.21
CA PRO A 195 19.64 -4.81 5.82
C PRO A 195 19.74 -5.88 4.73
N GLY A 196 20.53 -5.60 3.68
CA GLY A 196 20.78 -6.54 2.58
C GLY A 196 19.78 -6.47 1.42
N GLN A 197 19.00 -5.40 1.27
CA GLN A 197 18.46 -5.03 -0.03
C GLN A 197 19.49 -4.18 -0.78
N PRO A 198 19.85 -4.52 -2.02
CA PRO A 198 20.89 -3.78 -2.73
C PRO A 198 20.47 -2.33 -2.97
N GLU A 199 21.36 -1.41 -2.63
CA GLU A 199 21.29 -0.03 -3.10
C GLU A 199 21.68 -0.03 -4.58
N HIS A 200 20.72 0.03 -5.48
CA HIS A 200 21.05 0.29 -6.88
C HIS A 200 20.84 1.77 -7.17
N ARG A 201 21.97 2.49 -7.20
CA ARG A 201 22.14 3.66 -8.07
C ARG A 201 21.77 3.25 -9.49
N ILE A 202 20.97 4.08 -10.15
CA ILE A 202 20.70 4.00 -11.58
C ILE A 202 22.07 4.03 -12.28
N VAL A 203 22.42 2.96 -13.00
CA VAL A 203 23.49 3.02 -13.99
C VAL A 203 22.81 3.47 -15.27
N GLU A 204 22.92 4.77 -15.58
CA GLU A 204 22.57 5.27 -16.90
C GLU A 204 23.66 4.86 -17.90
N HIS A 205 23.19 4.28 -19.00
CA HIS A 205 23.78 4.18 -20.34
C HIS A 205 25.27 3.82 -20.51
N ALA A 206 25.48 2.71 -21.23
CA ALA A 206 26.24 2.77 -22.47
C ALA A 206 25.41 2.12 -23.59
N VAL A 207 24.86 2.98 -24.45
CA VAL A 207 24.59 2.62 -25.84
C VAL A 207 25.94 2.46 -26.50
N GLU A 208 26.29 1.26 -26.93
CA GLU A 208 27.34 1.09 -27.93
C GLU A 208 26.70 0.41 -29.14
N THR A 209 26.32 1.29 -30.06
CA THR A 209 26.23 1.01 -31.48
C THR A 209 27.56 0.43 -31.96
N GLU A 210 27.56 -0.78 -32.49
CA GLU A 210 28.43 -1.12 -33.62
C GLU A 210 27.66 -1.93 -34.64
N SER A 211 27.43 -1.27 -35.78
CA SER A 211 27.18 -1.90 -37.07
C SER A 211 28.52 -2.12 -37.76
N ARG A 212 28.58 -3.19 -38.56
CA ARG A 212 29.50 -3.50 -39.68
C ARG A 212 30.68 -4.42 -39.38
N GLY A 213 30.72 -5.48 -40.19
CA GLY A 213 31.76 -6.49 -40.32
C GLY A 213 31.16 -7.72 -40.97
#